data_AF-A0A8T4DEX2-F1
#
_entry.id   AF-A0A8T4DEX2-F1
#
_cell.length_a   1.000
_cell.length_b   1.000
_cell.length_c   1.000
_cell.angle_alpha   90.00
_cell.angle_beta   90.00
_cell.angle_gamma   90.00
#
_symmetry.space_group_name_H-M   'P 1'
#
loop_
_entity.id
_entity.type
_entity.pdbx_description
1 polymer ?
#
loop_
_entity_poly.entity_id
_entity_poly.type
_entity_poly.pdbx_seq_one_letter_code
_entity_poly.pdbx_strand_id
1 'polypeptide(L)' 'MGKRIIAQRRGRGGPTYRAPAHRYKGNLEHVLVNKGETISAKVLKIEHDPARSAPIARIQYERENG' A
#
# COMPACT_ATOMS: atom_id res chain seq x y z
N MET A 1 -13.42 32.20 23.01
CA MET A 1 -13.45 31.17 21.94
C MET A 1 -12.03 30.96 21.45
N GLY A 2 -11.31 29.98 21.99
CA GLY A 2 -9.88 29.79 21.73
C GLY A 2 -9.57 29.21 20.35
N LYS A 3 -8.34 29.39 19.88
CA LYS A 3 -7.85 28.73 18.66
C LYS A 3 -7.90 27.20 18.84
N ARG A 4 -8.28 26.49 17.78
CA ARG A 4 -8.30 25.02 17.75
C ARG A 4 -6.92 24.43 18.06
N ILE A 5 -6.90 23.40 18.89
CA ILE A 5 -5.69 22.60 19.18
C ILE A 5 -5.25 21.80 17.95
N ILE A 6 -3.98 21.39 17.92
CA ILE A 6 -3.39 20.68 16.77
C ILE A 6 -4.11 19.34 16.51
N ALA A 7 -4.54 18.61 17.55
CA ALA A 7 -5.28 17.36 17.40
C ALA A 7 -6.58 17.53 16.58
N GLN A 8 -7.34 18.60 16.81
CA GLN A 8 -8.55 18.92 16.03
C GLN A 8 -8.23 19.25 14.57
N ARG A 9 -7.06 19.87 14.30
CA ARG A 9 -6.61 20.18 12.93
C ARG A 9 -6.16 18.91 12.21
N ARG A 10 -5.47 18.00 12.90
CA ARG A 10 -5.07 16.68 12.39
C ARG A 10 -6.29 15.82 12.05
N GLY A 11 -7.28 15.75 12.94
CA GLY A 11 -8.53 15.00 12.71
C GLY A 11 -9.34 15.50 11.51
N ARG A 12 -9.25 16.79 11.16
CA ARG A 12 -9.88 17.33 9.95
C ARG A 12 -9.23 16.85 8.64
N GLY A 13 -7.99 16.32 8.69
CA GLY A 13 -7.35 15.67 7.54
C GLY A 13 -7.11 16.60 6.34
N GLY A 14 -6.82 17.89 6.60
CA GLY A 14 -6.43 18.86 5.56
C GLY A 14 -5.14 18.45 4.84
N PRO A 15 -4.79 19.09 3.70
CA PRO A 15 -3.68 18.67 2.84
C PRO A 15 -2.34 18.56 3.59
N THR A 16 -2.11 19.40 4.60
CA THR A 16 -0.91 19.36 5.46
C THR A 16 -0.79 18.07 6.29
N TYR A 17 -1.92 17.47 6.68
CA TYR A 17 -1.96 16.29 7.55
C TYR A 17 -2.33 15.01 6.80
N ARG A 18 -2.65 15.12 5.51
CA ARG A 18 -3.02 13.99 4.65
C ARG A 18 -1.75 13.35 4.09
N ALA A 19 -1.71 12.02 4.13
CA ALA A 19 -0.63 11.29 3.47
C ALA A 19 -0.66 11.52 1.94
N PRO A 20 0.50 11.62 1.27
CA PRO A 20 0.57 11.83 -0.18
C PRO A 20 0.28 10.53 -0.94
N ALA A 21 -0.95 10.00 -0.80
CA ALA A 21 -1.36 8.71 -1.34
C ALA A 21 -1.21 8.60 -2.87
N HIS A 22 -1.24 9.72 -3.60
CA HIS A 22 -0.99 9.76 -5.04
C HIS A 22 0.43 9.31 -5.44
N ARG A 23 1.38 9.26 -4.50
CA ARG A 23 2.74 8.78 -4.73
C ARG A 23 2.91 7.30 -4.42
N TYR A 24 1.88 6.64 -3.91
CA TYR A 24 1.97 5.25 -3.49
C TYR A 24 1.92 4.36 -4.74
N LYS A 25 2.86 3.43 -4.83
CA LYS A 25 3.05 2.62 -6.03
C LYS A 25 2.06 1.46 -6.18
N GLY A 26 1.37 1.08 -5.11
CA GLY A 26 0.35 0.05 -5.14
C GLY A 26 -0.19 -0.28 -3.76
N ASN A 27 -1.35 -0.93 -3.72
CA ASN A 27 -1.85 -1.55 -2.50
C ASN A 27 -1.18 -2.92 -2.35
N LEU A 28 -0.31 -3.05 -1.34
CA LEU A 28 0.43 -4.29 -1.05
C LEU A 28 -0.47 -5.21 -0.24
N GLU A 29 -1.21 -6.06 -0.94
CA GLU A 29 -2.06 -7.08 -0.33
C GLU A 29 -1.55 -8.48 -0.69
N HIS A 30 -1.80 -9.43 0.20
CA HIS A 30 -1.55 -10.83 -0.10
C HIS A 30 -2.54 -11.29 -1.17
N VAL A 31 -2.05 -12.10 -2.11
CA VAL A 31 -2.91 -12.74 -3.09
C VAL A 31 -3.91 -13.63 -2.34
N LEU A 32 -5.20 -13.48 -2.66
CA LEU A 32 -6.24 -14.35 -2.13
C LEU A 32 -6.01 -15.77 -2.67
N VAL A 33 -5.62 -16.68 -1.78
CA VAL A 33 -5.38 -18.11 -2.03
C VAL A 33 -6.42 -18.96 -1.30
N ASN A 34 -6.87 -20.04 -1.94
CA ASN A 34 -7.67 -21.03 -1.24
C ASN A 34 -6.79 -21.85 -0.28
N LYS A 35 -7.41 -22.42 0.75
CA LYS A 35 -6.70 -23.16 1.81
C LYS A 35 -6.03 -24.41 1.19
N GLY A 36 -4.70 -24.44 1.16
CA GLY A 36 -3.90 -25.55 0.60
C GLY A 36 -3.38 -25.31 -0.82
N GLU A 37 -3.69 -24.16 -1.42
CA GLU A 37 -3.22 -23.81 -2.76
C GLU A 37 -1.85 -23.12 -2.69
N THR A 38 -0.87 -23.65 -3.43
CA THR A 38 0.47 -23.05 -3.54
C THR A 38 0.56 -22.28 -4.86
N ILE A 39 0.58 -20.95 -4.79
CA ILE A 39 0.77 -20.12 -5.98
C ILE A 39 2.27 -19.99 -6.27
N SER A 40 2.66 -20.39 -7.47
CA SER A 40 3.97 -20.06 -8.03
C SER A 40 3.90 -18.70 -8.71
N ALA A 41 4.82 -17.81 -8.38
CA ALA A 41 4.81 -16.45 -8.88
C ALA A 41 6.23 -15.99 -9.24
N LYS A 42 6.36 -15.21 -10.31
CA LYS A 42 7.64 -14.69 -10.78
C LYS A 42 7.84 -13.26 -10.32
N VAL A 43 8.98 -12.99 -9.68
CA VAL A 43 9.38 -11.62 -9.34
C VAL A 43 9.82 -10.91 -10.62
N LEU A 44 9.06 -9.89 -11.04
CA LEU A 44 9.37 -9.10 -12.22
C LEU A 44 10.37 -7.98 -11.92
N LYS A 45 10.22 -7.32 -10.78
CA LYS A 45 11.02 -6.14 -10.43
C LYS A 45 11.01 -5.86 -8.94
N ILE A 46 12.12 -5.36 -8.42
CA ILE A 46 12.22 -4.79 -7.06
C ILE A 46 12.29 -3.27 -7.20
N GLU A 47 11.44 -2.55 -6.48
CA GLU A 47 11.38 -1.09 -6.51
C GLU A 47 11.35 -0.50 -5.10
N HIS A 48 11.82 0.73 -4.96
CA HIS A 48 11.63 1.51 -3.73
C HIS A 48 10.18 2.03 -3.65
N ASP A 49 9.51 1.83 -2.51
CA ASP A 49 8.18 2.37 -2.23
C ASP A 49 8.29 3.75 -1.55
N PRO A 50 7.74 4.83 -2.09
CA PRO A 50 7.75 6.13 -1.41
C PRO A 50 6.95 6.16 -0.10
N ALA A 51 6.01 5.23 0.09
CA ALA A 51 5.16 5.17 1.29
C ALA A 51 5.86 4.52 2.49
N ARG A 52 6.90 3.71 2.24
CA ARG A 52 7.60 2.91 3.24
C ARG A 52 9.09 2.95 2.90
N SER A 53 9.98 3.21 3.84
CA SER A 53 11.44 3.23 3.58
C SER A 53 12.05 1.85 3.25
N ALA A 54 11.29 0.94 2.64
CA ALA A 54 11.62 -0.44 2.34
C ALA A 54 11.41 -0.75 0.83
N PRO A 55 12.13 -1.74 0.29
CA PRO A 55 11.91 -2.22 -1.07
C PRO A 55 10.62 -3.05 -1.15
N ILE A 56 9.93 -2.95 -2.29
CA ILE A 56 8.77 -3.75 -2.65
C ILE A 56 9.07 -4.57 -3.91
N ALA A 57 8.49 -5.76 -4.00
CA ALA A 57 8.61 -6.63 -5.17
C ALA A 57 7.31 -6.61 -5.97
N ARG A 58 7.42 -6.35 -7.27
CA ARG A 58 6.34 -6.54 -8.24
C ARG A 58 6.39 -7.99 -8.71
N ILE A 59 5.35 -8.75 -8.41
CA ILE A 59 5.25 -10.16 -8.70
C ILE A 59 4.15 -10.37 -9.74
N GLN A 60 4.39 -11.24 -10.71
CA GLN A 60 3.38 -11.74 -11.63
C GLN A 60 3.10 -13.20 -11.29
N TYR A 61 1.84 -13.52 -11.02
CA TYR A 61 1.35 -14.88 -10.85
C TYR A 61 0.35 -15.16 -11.97
N GLU A 62 0.39 -16.38 -12.48
CA GLU A 62 -0.65 -16.88 -13.38
C GLU A 62 -1.68 -17.59 -12.51
N ARG A 63 -2.96 -17.21 -12.64
CA ARG A 63 -4.06 -18.05 -12.20
C ARG A 63 -4.41 -18.94 -13.37
N GLU A 64 -4.19 -20.25 -13.25
CA GLU A 64 -4.89 -21.21 -14.09
C GLU A 64 -6.39 -21.05 -13.77
N ASN A 65 -7.13 -20.44 -14.69
CA ASN A 65 -8.58 -20.36 -14.58
C ASN A 65 -9.15 -21.78 -14.68
N GLY A 66 -9.64 -22.30 -13.55
CA GLY A 66 -10.62 -23.38 -13.49
C GLY A 66 -11.97 -22.81 -13.09
#